data_AF-H0TMR7-F1
#
_entry.id   AF-H0TMR7-F1
#
_cell.length_a   1.000
_cell.length_b   1.000
_cell.length_c   1.000
_cell.angle_alpha   90.00
_cell.angle_beta   90.00
_cell.angle_gamma   90.00
#
_symmetry.space_group_name_H-M   'P 1'
#
loop_
_entity.id
_entity.type
_entity.pdbx_description
1 polymer ?
#
loop_
_entity_poly.entity_id
_entity_poly.type
_entity_poly.pdbx_seq_one_letter_code
_entity_poly.pdbx_strand_id
1 'polypeptide(L)' 'MHTFEARMMASPRVMQCMLIAGDTDYILLVRSRDVAHYQEFARRMLKVAPGVRAYTSEIVLAVTKSTTELPVDP' A
#
# COMPACT_ATOMS: atom_id res chain seq x y z
N MET A 1 -4.46 7.74 -16.77
CA MET A 1 -4.18 6.99 -15.52
C MET A 1 -3.36 7.89 -14.64
N HIS A 2 -3.72 8.06 -13.36
CA HIS A 2 -2.99 8.99 -12.49
C HIS A 2 -1.57 8.45 -12.26
N THR A 3 -0.54 9.30 -12.35
CA THR A 3 0.88 8.89 -12.25
C THR A 3 1.20 8.09 -10.99
N PHE A 4 0.46 8.33 -9.91
CA PHE A 4 0.57 7.58 -8.65
C PHE A 4 0.11 6.11 -8.77
N GLU A 5 -1.10 5.88 -9.27
CA GLU A 5 -1.69 4.53 -9.42
C GLU A 5 -0.81 3.65 -10.31
N ALA A 6 -0.33 4.22 -11.43
CA ALA A 6 0.59 3.54 -12.34
C ALA A 6 1.87 3.06 -11.63
N ARG A 7 2.44 3.91 -10.78
CA ARG A 7 3.63 3.57 -9.99
C ARG A 7 3.33 2.51 -8.93
N MET A 8 2.15 2.55 -8.29
CA MET A 8 1.77 1.55 -7.30
C MET A 8 1.54 0.18 -7.94
N MET A 9 0.83 0.12 -9.08
CA MET A 9 0.60 -1.13 -9.81
C MET A 9 1.89 -1.77 -10.35
N ALA A 10 2.87 -0.95 -10.76
CA ALA A 10 4.16 -1.45 -11.22
C ALA A 10 5.06 -2.01 -10.11
N SER A 11 4.74 -1.72 -8.84
CA SER A 11 5.56 -2.17 -7.70
C SER A 11 5.12 -3.55 -7.23
N PRO A 12 5.95 -4.61 -7.34
CA PRO A 12 5.59 -5.96 -6.90
C PRO A 12 5.42 -6.07 -5.38
N ARG A 13 5.78 -5.03 -4.62
CA ARG A 13 5.62 -4.98 -3.16
C ARG A 13 4.23 -4.55 -2.73
N VAL A 14 3.53 -3.80 -3.58
CA VAL A 14 2.20 -3.30 -3.31
C VAL A 14 1.22 -4.41 -3.65
N MET A 15 0.67 -5.04 -2.62
CA MET A 15 -0.31 -6.12 -2.79
C MET A 15 -1.70 -5.57 -3.08
N GLN A 16 -2.03 -4.41 -2.51
CA GLN A 16 -3.29 -3.72 -2.74
C GLN A 16 -3.06 -2.21 -2.74
N CYS A 17 -3.78 -1.52 -3.62
CA CYS A 17 -3.85 -0.06 -3.68
C CYS A 17 -5.33 0.31 -3.78
N MET A 18 -5.91 0.81 -2.69
CA MET A 18 -7.35 1.00 -2.56
C MET A 18 -7.63 2.48 -2.41
N LEU A 19 -8.42 3.04 -3.32
CA LEU A 19 -9.03 4.36 -3.14
C LEU A 19 -10.17 4.22 -2.13
N ILE A 20 -10.18 5.04 -1.09
CA ILE A 20 -11.22 4.99 -0.04
C ILE A 20 -11.94 6.33 0.08
N ALA A 21 -13.17 6.30 0.57
CA ALA A 21 -13.83 7.50 1.06
C ALA A 21 -13.35 7.77 2.50
N GLY A 22 -12.78 8.95 2.74
CA GLY A 22 -12.30 9.34 4.07
C GLY A 22 -11.22 10.41 4.02
N ASP A 23 -10.50 10.58 5.14
CA ASP A 23 -9.46 11.60 5.30
C ASP A 23 -8.17 11.32 4.51
N THR A 24 -7.98 10.06 4.09
CA THR A 24 -6.84 9.63 3.28
C THR A 24 -7.37 9.08 1.97
N ASP A 25 -6.81 9.53 0.85
CA ASP A 25 -7.26 9.10 -0.47
C ASP A 25 -7.01 7.60 -0.73
N TYR A 26 -5.84 7.10 -0.31
CA TYR A 26 -5.41 5.74 -0.60
C TYR A 26 -4.92 4.96 0.63
N ILE A 27 -5.32 3.70 0.72
CA ILE A 27 -4.69 2.69 1.58
C ILE A 27 -3.87 1.72 0.73
N LEU A 28 -2.63 1.49 1.15
CA LEU A 28 -1.73 0.53 0.51
C LEU A 28 -1.45 -0.64 1.45
N LEU A 29 -1.63 -1.88 0.97
CA LEU A 29 -1.08 -3.05 1.63
C LEU A 29 0.27 -3.38 0.99
N VAL A 30 1.37 -3.31 1.76
CA VAL A 30 2.73 -3.52 1.26
C VAL A 30 3.41 -4.66 1.99
N ARG A 31 3.97 -5.62 1.25
CA ARG A 31 4.86 -6.64 1.83
C ARG A 31 6.33 -6.23 1.68
N SER A 32 7.05 -6.32 2.80
CA SER A 32 8.49 -6.09 2.87
C SER A 32 9.14 -7.20 3.70
N ARG A 33 10.43 -7.45 3.44
CA ARG A 33 11.25 -8.40 4.22
C ARG A 33 11.45 -7.94 5.67
N ASP A 34 11.60 -6.63 5.86
CA ASP A 34 11.82 -5.97 7.14
C ASP A 34 11.47 -4.47 7.05
N VAL A 35 11.61 -3.78 8.17
CA VAL A 35 11.30 -2.35 8.30
C VAL A 35 12.28 -1.47 7.50
N ALA A 36 13.58 -1.80 7.48
CA ALA A 36 14.58 -1.01 6.75
C ALA A 36 14.29 -1.03 5.24
N HIS A 37 13.97 -2.20 4.72
CA HIS A 37 13.58 -2.41 3.35
C HIS A 37 12.23 -1.74 3.00
N TYR A 38 11.30 -1.66 3.97
CA TYR A 38 10.09 -0.85 3.81
C TYR A 38 10.43 0.65 3.71
N GLN A 39 11.34 1.14 4.56
CA GLN A 39 11.75 2.55 4.54
C GLN A 39 12.39 2.93 3.20
N GLU A 40 13.19 2.06 2.59
CA GLU A 40 13.72 2.28 1.24
C GLU A 40 12.61 2.41 0.19
N PHE A 41 11.61 1.53 0.25
CA PHE A 41 10.42 1.62 -0.60
C PHE A 41 9.67 2.94 -0.38
N ALA A 42 9.35 3.29 0.86
CA ALA A 42 8.60 4.50 1.20
C ALA A 42 9.34 5.77 0.77
N ARG A 43 10.66 5.82 0.97
CA ARG A 43 11.51 6.93 0.51
C ARG A 43 11.49 7.07 -1.01
N ARG A 44 11.64 5.98 -1.76
CA ARG A 44 11.69 6.04 -3.24
C ARG A 44 10.33 6.28 -3.87
N MET A 45 9.29 5.65 -3.33
CA MET A 45 7.99 5.58 -3.96
C MET A 45 7.01 6.62 -3.46
N LEU A 46 6.98 6.91 -2.17
CA LEU A 46 5.99 7.82 -1.58
C LEU A 46 6.55 9.24 -1.44
N LYS A 47 7.79 9.38 -0.95
CA LYS A 47 8.39 10.70 -0.74
C LYS A 47 8.74 11.45 -2.05
N VAL A 48 8.94 10.72 -3.15
CA VAL A 48 9.28 11.27 -4.47
C VAL A 48 8.08 11.17 -5.44
N ALA A 49 6.89 10.83 -4.97
CA ALA A 49 5.70 10.82 -5.81
C ALA A 49 5.08 12.22 -5.92
N PRO A 50 5.03 12.82 -7.12
CA PRO A 50 4.22 14.01 -7.34
C PRO A 50 2.77 13.67 -6.98
N GLY A 51 2.17 14.46 -6.08
CA GLY A 51 0.79 14.27 -5.61
C GLY A 51 0.65 13.58 -4.25
N VAL A 52 1.72 13.08 -3.63
CA VAL A 52 1.66 12.57 -2.25
C VAL A 52 1.98 13.71 -1.28
N ARG A 53 0.96 14.26 -0.61
CA ARG A 53 1.12 15.34 0.37
C ARG A 53 1.68 14.84 1.70
N ALA A 54 1.16 13.73 2.19
CA ALA A 54 1.58 13.08 3.44
C ALA A 54 1.23 11.59 3.37
N TYR A 55 1.90 10.79 4.19
CA TYR A 55 1.54 9.39 4.42
C TYR A 55 1.89 8.97 5.84
N THR A 56 1.15 8.02 6.36
CA THR A 56 1.44 7.31 7.61
C THR A 56 1.63 5.82 7.30
N SER A 57 2.26 5.09 8.21
CA SER A 57 2.59 3.69 8.02
C SER A 57 2.27 2.93 9.30
N GLU A 58 1.45 1.90 9.17
CA GLU A 58 1.15 0.97 10.25
C GLU A 58 1.90 -0.33 10.00
N ILE A 59 2.62 -0.82 11.03
CA ILE A 59 3.37 -2.07 10.94
C ILE A 59 2.52 -3.18 11.56
N VAL A 60 2.17 -4.17 10.74
CA VAL A 60 1.44 -5.36 11.20
C VAL A 60 2.38 -6.24 12.03
N LEU A 61 2.08 -6.38 13.33
CA LEU A 61 2.89 -7.19 14.25
C LEU A 61 2.53 -8.68 14.20
N ALA A 62 1.28 -9.01 13.95
CA ALA A 62 0.78 -10.37 13.83
C ALA A 62 -0.39 -10.43 12.84
N VAL A 63 -0.49 -11.52 12.10
CA VAL A 63 -1.58 -11.77 11.15
C VAL A 63 -2.43 -12.92 11.69
N THR A 64 -3.61 -12.61 12.21
CA THR A 64 -4.55 -13.64 12.70
C THR A 64 -5.28 -14.35 11.57
N LYS A 65 -5.57 -13.66 10.46
CA LYS A 65 -6.22 -14.21 9.27
C LYS A 65 -5.74 -13.47 8.01
N SER A 66 -5.45 -14.21 6.95
CA SER A 66 -5.18 -13.67 5.61
C SER A 66 -5.67 -14.69 4.57
N THR A 67 -6.67 -14.31 3.78
CA THR A 67 -7.24 -15.14 2.72
C THR A 67 -7.62 -14.26 1.54
N THR A 68 -7.58 -14.82 0.33
CA THR A 68 -8.10 -14.21 -0.89
C THR A 68 -9.46 -14.78 -1.29
N GLU A 69 -9.98 -15.73 -0.53
CA GLU A 69 -11.31 -16.32 -0.74
C GLU A 69 -12.38 -15.24 -0.57
N LEU A 70 -13.27 -15.14 -1.57
CA LEU A 70 -14.41 -14.24 -1.52
C LEU A 70 -15.56 -14.97 -0.81
N PRO A 71 -16.03 -14.50 0.36
CA PRO A 71 -17.16 -15.09 1.06
C PRO A 71 -18.45 -14.58 0.41
N VAL A 72 -18.78 -15.14 -0.75
CA VAL A 72 -20.07 -14.89 -1.39
C VAL A 72 -20.92 -16.15 -1.24
N ASP A 73 -22.11 -15.99 -0.66
CA ASP A 73 -23.14 -17.01 -0.79
C ASP A 73 -23.53 -17.10 -2.28
N PRO A 74 -23.73 -18.31 -2.83
CA PRO A 74 -24.03 -18.50 -4.25
C PRO A 74 -25.34 -17.82 -4.69
#